data_AF-A0A1F8Q1P2-F1
#
_entry.id   AF-A0A1F8Q1P2-F1
#
_cell.length_a   1.000
_cell.length_b   1.000
_cell.length_c   1.000
_cell.angle_alpha   90.00
_cell.angle_beta   90.00
_cell.angle_gamma   90.00
#
_symmetry.space_group_name_H-M   'P 1'
#
loop_
_entity.id
_entity.type
_entity.pdbx_description
1 polymer ?
#
loop_
_entity_poly.entity_id
_entity_poly.type
_entity_poly.pdbx_seq_one_letter_code
_entity_poly.pdbx_strand_id
1 'polypeptide(L)'
;MTERYYANDPGRPRDFVDWIFRTRPDGFGQLDFVHAVANSSNVYFYKVGGGYQDEVDPGLGICRLGTYARALGYGTLDDGYAGLPSGYRTPEVELPDVASGLIPDPTWKRINQGESWSTGDTYIVSVGQGYALATPLQVLLSAATVANNGKLMAPTILYEVLDSEGNVIQPFMPHLRWDLTVDPVIQVYEDNTIRGCQATGEMKTVEPWVFEQIRTGMRLAVLEGTLKKEFTNVNIAVAGKTGTAEYCDEFAKAKNLCEPGNWPAHAWTVAFAPYEDPEIAVVAFVYNGGEGSSVAGPIVRRVLGAYFELKAADIALNP
;
A
#
# COMPACT_ATOMS: atom_id res chain seq x y z
N MET A 1 -2.47 -18.56 -14.52
CA MET A 1 -3.82 -17.97 -14.32
C MET A 1 -4.41 -17.63 -15.69
N THR A 2 -5.71 -17.42 -15.81
CA THR A 2 -6.34 -17.16 -17.12
C THR A 2 -6.67 -15.68 -17.27
N GLU A 3 -6.07 -15.02 -18.26
CA GLU A 3 -6.41 -13.65 -18.61
C GLU A 3 -7.70 -13.64 -19.44
N ARG A 4 -8.69 -12.85 -19.01
CA ARG A 4 -10.00 -12.69 -19.64
C ARG A 4 -10.37 -11.21 -19.74
N TYR A 5 -11.11 -10.83 -20.77
CA TYR A 5 -11.62 -9.45 -20.94
C TYR A 5 -13.11 -9.30 -20.65
N TYR A 6 -13.86 -10.40 -20.58
CA TYR A 6 -15.29 -10.44 -20.29
C TYR A 6 -15.68 -11.81 -19.71
N ALA A 7 -16.85 -11.90 -19.07
CA ALA A 7 -17.27 -13.10 -18.33
C ALA A 7 -17.27 -14.40 -19.18
N ASN A 8 -17.63 -14.30 -20.46
CA ASN A 8 -17.70 -15.43 -21.39
C ASN A 8 -16.42 -15.62 -22.23
N ASP A 9 -15.35 -14.91 -21.94
CA ASP A 9 -14.06 -15.07 -22.63
C ASP A 9 -13.44 -16.42 -22.21
N PRO A 10 -13.13 -17.33 -23.15
CA PRO A 10 -12.40 -18.56 -22.82
C PRO A 10 -11.05 -18.24 -22.15
N GLY A 11 -10.51 -17.06 -22.44
CA GLY A 11 -9.31 -16.50 -21.85
C GLY A 11 -8.04 -17.15 -22.39
N ARG A 12 -6.90 -16.52 -22.10
CA ARG A 12 -5.58 -17.02 -22.47
C ARG A 12 -4.77 -17.35 -21.23
N PRO A 13 -4.14 -18.53 -21.15
CA PRO A 13 -3.27 -18.84 -20.04
C PRO A 13 -2.06 -17.91 -20.06
N ARG A 14 -1.75 -17.36 -18.89
CA ARG A 14 -0.56 -16.57 -18.64
C ARG A 14 0.05 -16.98 -17.31
N ASP A 15 1.38 -17.02 -17.29
CA ASP A 15 2.12 -17.36 -16.09
C ASP A 15 2.19 -16.12 -15.18
N PHE A 16 1.72 -16.31 -13.96
CA PHE A 16 1.79 -15.36 -12.87
C PHE A 16 2.56 -16.05 -11.75
N VAL A 17 3.74 -15.54 -11.44
CA VAL A 17 4.72 -16.25 -10.60
C VAL A 17 5.17 -15.39 -9.42
N ASP A 18 5.65 -16.04 -8.37
CA ASP A 18 6.31 -15.34 -7.27
C ASP A 18 7.66 -14.76 -7.72
N TRP A 19 8.10 -13.73 -7.03
CA TRP A 19 9.39 -13.08 -7.28
C TRP A 19 10.59 -14.04 -7.11
N ILE A 20 10.42 -15.14 -6.37
CA ILE A 20 11.42 -16.20 -6.20
C ILE A 20 11.45 -17.24 -7.33
N PHE A 21 10.59 -17.13 -8.35
CA PHE A 21 10.40 -18.17 -9.38
C PHE A 21 11.71 -18.64 -10.03
N ARG A 22 12.67 -17.73 -10.25
CA ARG A 22 13.96 -18.08 -10.87
C ARG A 22 14.82 -19.01 -10.01
N THR A 23 14.71 -18.92 -8.69
CA THR A 23 15.46 -19.76 -7.75
C THR A 23 14.62 -20.90 -7.17
N ARG A 24 13.31 -20.73 -7.12
CA ARG A 24 12.33 -21.71 -6.65
C ARG A 24 11.09 -21.68 -7.55
N PRO A 25 11.07 -22.50 -8.63
CA PRO A 25 9.97 -22.52 -9.59
C PRO A 25 8.61 -22.88 -8.99
N ASP A 26 8.59 -23.67 -7.91
CA ASP A 26 7.36 -24.05 -7.20
C ASP A 26 6.78 -22.91 -6.33
N GLY A 27 7.43 -21.74 -6.30
CA GLY A 27 7.03 -20.62 -5.46
C GLY A 27 7.12 -20.95 -3.97
N PHE A 28 6.27 -20.34 -3.15
CA PHE A 28 6.26 -20.58 -1.71
C PHE A 28 5.50 -21.84 -1.28
N GLY A 29 4.74 -22.47 -2.19
CA GLY A 29 3.81 -23.55 -1.86
C GLY A 29 2.53 -23.04 -1.19
N GLN A 30 1.97 -23.81 -0.26
CA GLN A 30 0.82 -23.36 0.53
C GLN A 30 1.27 -22.29 1.54
N LEU A 31 0.52 -21.18 1.57
CA LEU A 31 0.73 -20.08 2.50
C LEU A 31 -0.62 -19.66 3.08
N ASP A 32 -0.63 -19.34 4.38
CA ASP A 32 -1.70 -18.54 4.96
C ASP A 32 -1.48 -17.04 4.67
N PHE A 33 -2.42 -16.21 5.08
CA PHE A 33 -2.38 -14.77 4.85
C PHE A 33 -1.14 -14.09 5.48
N VAL A 34 -0.83 -14.42 6.74
CA VAL A 34 0.25 -13.73 7.46
C VAL A 34 1.62 -14.06 6.86
N HIS A 35 1.84 -15.31 6.42
CA HIS A 35 3.06 -15.70 5.74
C HIS A 35 3.11 -15.21 4.29
N ALA A 36 1.96 -15.03 3.62
CA ALA A 36 1.90 -14.37 2.32
C ALA A 36 2.32 -12.90 2.40
N VAL A 37 1.89 -12.17 3.43
CA VAL A 37 2.38 -10.81 3.73
C VAL A 37 3.88 -10.85 4.07
N ALA A 38 4.31 -11.76 4.95
CA ALA A 38 5.70 -11.84 5.41
C ALA A 38 6.70 -12.08 4.27
N ASN A 39 6.35 -12.98 3.36
CA ASN A 39 7.18 -13.40 2.23
C ASN A 39 6.93 -12.60 0.95
N SER A 40 5.96 -11.69 0.96
CA SER A 40 5.58 -10.90 -0.22
C SER A 40 5.17 -11.77 -1.41
N SER A 41 4.34 -12.80 -1.18
CA SER A 41 3.94 -13.73 -2.25
C SER A 41 3.04 -13.04 -3.26
N ASN A 42 3.53 -12.90 -4.50
CA ASN A 42 2.74 -12.39 -5.60
C ASN A 42 1.56 -13.32 -5.91
N VAL A 43 1.81 -14.64 -5.95
CA VAL A 43 0.79 -15.63 -6.32
C VAL A 43 -0.41 -15.57 -5.37
N TYR A 44 -0.17 -15.45 -4.06
CA TYR A 44 -1.25 -15.31 -3.08
C TYR A 44 -2.13 -14.08 -3.37
N PHE A 45 -1.52 -12.91 -3.57
CA PHE A 45 -2.27 -11.67 -3.83
C PHE A 45 -2.88 -11.60 -5.24
N TYR A 46 -2.33 -12.32 -6.22
CA TYR A 46 -3.00 -12.52 -7.50
C TYR A 46 -4.29 -13.31 -7.31
N LYS A 47 -4.26 -14.43 -6.57
CA LYS A 47 -5.46 -15.24 -6.28
C LYS A 47 -6.52 -14.41 -5.54
N VAL A 48 -6.14 -13.71 -4.48
CA VAL A 48 -7.08 -12.84 -3.73
C VAL A 48 -7.62 -11.71 -4.60
N GLY A 49 -6.77 -11.08 -5.40
CA GLY A 49 -7.14 -9.94 -6.24
C GLY A 49 -8.08 -10.29 -7.39
N GLY A 50 -7.69 -11.23 -8.26
CA GLY A 50 -8.44 -11.54 -9.49
C GLY A 50 -9.14 -12.89 -9.49
N GLY A 51 -9.04 -13.68 -8.41
CA GLY A 51 -9.66 -14.99 -8.27
C GLY A 51 -8.82 -16.11 -8.89
N TYR A 52 -9.07 -17.35 -8.47
CA TYR A 52 -8.40 -18.53 -9.00
C TYR A 52 -9.22 -19.81 -8.79
N GLN A 53 -9.75 -20.35 -9.90
CA GLN A 53 -10.48 -21.62 -9.96
C GLN A 53 -11.54 -21.70 -8.85
N ASP A 54 -11.57 -22.77 -8.07
CA ASP A 54 -12.42 -23.00 -6.91
C ASP A 54 -11.76 -22.60 -5.58
N GLU A 55 -10.49 -22.19 -5.59
CA GLU A 55 -9.79 -21.74 -4.39
C GLU A 55 -10.26 -20.36 -3.93
N VAL A 56 -10.43 -19.42 -4.88
CA VAL A 56 -10.90 -18.05 -4.62
C VAL A 56 -11.82 -17.62 -5.77
N ASP A 57 -13.14 -17.73 -5.57
CA ASP A 57 -14.14 -17.37 -6.57
C ASP A 57 -15.35 -16.65 -5.92
N PRO A 58 -15.67 -15.41 -6.33
CA PRO A 58 -14.84 -14.53 -7.15
C PRO A 58 -13.62 -14.01 -6.36
N GLY A 59 -12.61 -13.52 -7.07
CA GLY A 59 -11.61 -12.64 -6.47
C GLY A 59 -12.21 -11.29 -6.05
N LEU A 60 -11.40 -10.45 -5.41
CA LEU A 60 -11.82 -9.13 -4.97
C LEU A 60 -12.28 -8.24 -6.14
N GLY A 61 -11.57 -8.29 -7.27
CA GLY A 61 -11.79 -7.43 -8.43
C GLY A 61 -11.26 -6.01 -8.23
N ILE A 62 -11.02 -5.30 -9.34
CA ILE A 62 -10.40 -3.96 -9.30
C ILE A 62 -11.24 -2.91 -8.58
N CYS A 63 -12.57 -2.94 -8.75
CA CYS A 63 -13.46 -1.94 -8.15
C CYS A 63 -13.40 -1.98 -6.61
N ARG A 64 -13.49 -3.19 -6.06
CA ARG A 64 -13.40 -3.39 -4.61
C ARG A 64 -12.00 -3.11 -4.10
N LEU A 65 -10.97 -3.60 -4.80
CA LEU A 65 -9.58 -3.30 -4.45
C LEU A 65 -9.33 -1.78 -4.41
N GLY A 66 -9.92 -1.04 -5.35
CA GLY A 66 -9.83 0.40 -5.44
C GLY A 66 -10.50 1.15 -4.28
N THR A 67 -11.60 0.63 -3.70
CA THR A 67 -12.20 1.24 -2.50
C THR A 67 -11.32 1.03 -1.27
N TYR A 68 -10.72 -0.15 -1.08
CA TYR A 68 -9.81 -0.36 0.05
C TYR A 68 -8.55 0.50 -0.07
N ALA A 69 -7.98 0.63 -1.27
CA ALA A 69 -6.84 1.51 -1.51
C ALA A 69 -7.17 2.97 -1.18
N ARG A 70 -8.32 3.48 -1.65
CA ARG A 70 -8.78 4.84 -1.34
C ARG A 70 -9.07 5.05 0.15
N ALA A 71 -9.66 4.07 0.82
CA ALA A 71 -9.89 4.10 2.27
C ALA A 71 -8.58 4.16 3.08
N LEU A 72 -7.48 3.63 2.54
CA LEU A 72 -6.13 3.69 3.12
C LEU A 72 -5.34 4.95 2.70
N GLY A 73 -5.96 5.86 1.95
CA GLY A 73 -5.35 7.14 1.56
C GLY A 73 -4.59 7.13 0.24
N TYR A 74 -4.87 6.18 -0.67
CA TYR A 74 -4.32 6.19 -2.03
C TYR A 74 -5.25 6.85 -3.04
N GLY A 75 -4.65 7.43 -4.09
CA GLY A 75 -5.38 7.96 -5.24
C GLY A 75 -6.17 9.24 -4.97
N THR A 76 -6.95 9.67 -5.95
CA THR A 76 -8.02 10.65 -5.75
C THR A 76 -9.25 9.97 -5.17
N LEU A 77 -9.95 10.69 -4.28
CA LEU A 77 -11.25 10.25 -3.82
C LEU A 77 -12.30 10.75 -4.82
N ASP A 78 -13.17 9.85 -5.24
CA ASP A 78 -14.27 10.18 -6.14
C ASP A 78 -15.33 10.99 -5.38
N ASP A 79 -16.21 11.67 -6.11
CA ASP A 79 -17.21 12.56 -5.53
C ASP A 79 -18.12 11.84 -4.53
N GLY A 80 -18.21 12.35 -3.30
CA GLY A 80 -19.04 11.77 -2.26
C GLY A 80 -18.39 10.61 -1.49
N TYR A 81 -17.13 10.26 -1.76
CA TYR A 81 -16.43 9.18 -1.06
C TYR A 81 -16.41 9.43 0.45
N ALA A 82 -16.98 8.50 1.24
CA ALA A 82 -17.13 8.65 2.69
C ALA A 82 -17.80 9.99 3.11
N GLY A 83 -18.72 10.51 2.27
CA GLY A 83 -19.40 11.79 2.52
C GLY A 83 -18.56 13.03 2.22
N LEU A 84 -17.35 12.88 1.67
CA LEU A 84 -16.49 14.01 1.31
C LEU A 84 -16.98 14.75 0.06
N PRO A 85 -16.69 16.06 -0.04
CA PRO A 85 -16.97 16.84 -1.24
C PRO A 85 -16.31 16.27 -2.50
N SER A 86 -16.89 16.62 -3.65
CA SER A 86 -16.31 16.37 -4.97
C SER A 86 -14.88 16.89 -5.09
N GLY A 87 -14.01 16.12 -5.75
CA GLY A 87 -12.64 16.53 -6.08
C GLY A 87 -11.65 16.54 -4.90
N TYR A 88 -12.00 15.92 -3.78
CA TYR A 88 -11.12 15.85 -2.62
C TYR A 88 -9.86 15.01 -2.90
N ARG A 89 -8.68 15.52 -2.50
CA ARG A 89 -7.36 14.90 -2.80
C ARG A 89 -6.75 14.25 -1.57
N THR A 90 -6.05 13.14 -1.78
CA THR A 90 -5.17 12.54 -0.75
C THR A 90 -3.71 12.64 -1.18
N PRO A 91 -2.78 12.77 -0.22
CA PRO A 91 -2.98 13.21 1.17
C PRO A 91 -3.43 14.69 1.23
N GLU A 92 -4.23 15.05 2.23
CA GLU A 92 -4.43 16.45 2.58
C GLU A 92 -3.31 16.83 3.56
N VAL A 93 -2.37 17.66 3.11
CA VAL A 93 -1.22 18.13 3.90
C VAL A 93 -0.91 19.56 3.48
N GLU A 94 -0.32 20.36 4.35
CA GLU A 94 -0.01 21.78 4.12
C GLU A 94 1.20 21.99 3.20
N LEU A 95 1.21 21.29 2.06
CA LEU A 95 2.21 21.41 0.99
C LEU A 95 1.51 21.84 -0.31
N PRO A 96 2.12 22.75 -1.09
CA PRO A 96 1.50 23.27 -2.31
C PRO A 96 1.39 22.23 -3.44
N ASP A 97 2.37 21.33 -3.54
CA ASP A 97 2.52 20.41 -4.68
C ASP A 97 2.39 18.94 -4.25
N VAL A 98 1.14 18.50 -4.09
CA VAL A 98 0.82 17.10 -3.75
C VAL A 98 0.29 16.36 -4.98
N ALA A 99 1.05 15.37 -5.45
CA ALA A 99 0.59 14.48 -6.52
C ALA A 99 -0.48 13.52 -5.99
N SER A 100 -1.50 13.26 -6.81
CA SER A 100 -2.66 12.46 -6.39
C SER A 100 -2.47 10.95 -6.50
N GLY A 101 -1.38 10.48 -7.12
CA GLY A 101 -1.23 9.07 -7.46
C GLY A 101 -2.29 8.60 -8.48
N LEU A 102 -2.45 7.28 -8.60
CA LEU A 102 -3.43 6.66 -9.47
C LEU A 102 -3.81 5.28 -8.93
N ILE A 103 -5.09 5.09 -8.64
CA ILE A 103 -5.68 3.76 -8.47
C ILE A 103 -6.52 3.50 -9.72
N PRO A 104 -6.04 2.68 -10.67
CA PRO A 104 -6.67 2.53 -11.97
C PRO A 104 -7.98 1.75 -11.85
N ASP A 105 -8.90 2.01 -12.77
CA ASP A 105 -10.15 1.28 -12.92
C ASP A 105 -10.50 1.09 -14.41
N PRO A 106 -11.55 0.31 -14.75
CA PRO A 106 -11.93 0.07 -16.13
C PRO A 106 -12.27 1.35 -16.92
N THR A 107 -12.86 2.36 -16.27
CA THR A 107 -13.21 3.63 -16.89
C THR A 107 -11.94 4.41 -17.24
N TRP A 108 -11.01 4.52 -16.30
CA TRP A 108 -9.71 5.14 -16.51
C TRP A 108 -8.96 4.46 -17.65
N LYS A 109 -8.89 3.12 -17.68
CA LYS A 109 -8.17 2.39 -18.73
C LYS A 109 -8.81 2.62 -20.10
N ARG A 110 -10.14 2.64 -20.17
CA ARG A 110 -10.87 2.88 -21.41
C ARG A 110 -10.60 4.28 -21.97
N ILE A 111 -10.58 5.30 -21.12
CA ILE A 111 -10.36 6.69 -21.51
C ILE A 111 -8.90 6.94 -21.91
N ASN A 112 -7.94 6.43 -21.13
CA ASN A 112 -6.52 6.81 -21.27
C ASN A 112 -5.72 5.86 -22.16
N GLN A 113 -6.10 4.58 -22.23
CA GLN A 113 -5.38 3.56 -23.01
C GLN A 113 -6.19 3.07 -24.21
N GLY A 114 -7.50 3.37 -24.30
CA GLY A 114 -8.37 2.86 -25.37
C GLY A 114 -8.64 1.36 -25.27
N GLU A 115 -8.28 0.73 -24.15
CA GLU A 115 -8.36 -0.72 -23.92
C GLU A 115 -9.46 -1.09 -22.93
N SER A 116 -9.95 -2.32 -23.02
CA SER A 116 -10.82 -2.89 -21.99
C SER A 116 -10.00 -3.42 -20.80
N TRP A 117 -10.60 -3.41 -19.62
CA TRP A 117 -10.01 -4.04 -18.44
C TRP A 117 -9.97 -5.56 -18.58
N SER A 118 -8.84 -6.17 -18.23
CA SER A 118 -8.64 -7.62 -18.19
C SER A 118 -8.48 -8.11 -16.74
N THR A 119 -8.72 -9.39 -16.50
CA THR A 119 -8.38 -10.03 -15.21
C THR A 119 -6.88 -9.91 -14.91
N GLY A 120 -6.04 -9.90 -15.96
CA GLY A 120 -4.61 -9.68 -15.83
C GLY A 120 -4.26 -8.31 -15.25
N ASP A 121 -5.00 -7.26 -15.60
CA ASP A 121 -4.83 -5.94 -14.99
C ASP A 121 -5.11 -5.99 -13.48
N THR A 122 -6.17 -6.69 -13.05
CA THR A 122 -6.48 -6.87 -11.62
C THR A 122 -5.38 -7.61 -10.88
N TYR A 123 -4.84 -8.69 -11.46
CA TYR A 123 -3.71 -9.42 -10.87
C TYR A 123 -2.50 -8.50 -10.69
N ILE A 124 -2.13 -7.73 -11.71
CA ILE A 124 -0.96 -6.86 -11.64
C ILE A 124 -1.16 -5.74 -10.59
N VAL A 125 -2.36 -5.14 -10.54
CA VAL A 125 -2.65 -4.08 -9.58
C VAL A 125 -2.74 -4.59 -8.14
N SER A 126 -3.13 -5.86 -7.91
CA SER A 126 -3.24 -6.41 -6.55
C SER A 126 -1.90 -6.56 -5.81
N VAL A 127 -0.78 -6.49 -6.54
CA VAL A 127 0.58 -6.42 -5.98
C VAL A 127 1.21 -5.03 -6.11
N GLY A 128 0.41 -4.01 -6.43
CA GLY A 128 0.86 -2.62 -6.53
C GLY A 128 1.67 -2.29 -7.78
N GLN A 129 1.49 -3.05 -8.87
CA GLN A 129 2.19 -2.84 -10.15
C GLN A 129 1.22 -2.39 -11.25
N GLY A 130 1.73 -2.24 -12.47
CA GLY A 130 0.94 -1.89 -13.65
C GLY A 130 0.66 -0.39 -13.69
N TYR A 131 -0.62 -0.01 -13.74
CA TYR A 131 -1.01 1.40 -13.79
C TYR A 131 -1.15 2.05 -12.40
N ALA A 132 -1.01 1.28 -11.32
CA ALA A 132 -1.07 1.84 -9.97
C ALA A 132 0.12 2.76 -9.70
N LEU A 133 -0.14 3.98 -9.23
CA LEU A 133 0.86 4.96 -8.83
C LEU A 133 0.56 5.46 -7.42
N ALA A 134 1.57 5.59 -6.59
CA ALA A 134 1.44 6.12 -5.24
C ALA A 134 2.59 7.06 -4.91
N THR A 135 2.30 8.11 -4.13
CA THR A 135 3.36 8.94 -3.54
C THR A 135 3.89 8.31 -2.26
N PRO A 136 5.14 8.63 -1.84
CA PRO A 136 5.65 8.15 -0.56
C PRO A 136 4.75 8.52 0.63
N LEU A 137 4.10 9.69 0.59
CA LEU A 137 3.20 10.10 1.65
C LEU A 137 1.91 9.25 1.68
N GLN A 138 1.36 8.85 0.53
CA GLN A 138 0.23 7.90 0.49
C GLN A 138 0.62 6.52 1.04
N VAL A 139 1.82 6.03 0.68
CA VAL A 139 2.35 4.77 1.23
C VAL A 139 2.51 4.87 2.75
N LEU A 140 3.07 5.98 3.25
CA LEU A 140 3.23 6.24 4.68
C LEU A 140 1.88 6.26 5.41
N LEU A 141 0.88 6.96 4.87
CA LEU A 141 -0.46 7.01 5.45
C LEU A 141 -1.10 5.64 5.54
N SER A 142 -0.95 4.80 4.52
CA SER A 142 -1.50 3.45 4.56
C SER A 142 -0.87 2.61 5.68
N ALA A 143 0.45 2.69 5.87
CA ALA A 143 1.14 1.98 6.94
C ALA A 143 0.82 2.56 8.32
N ALA A 144 0.71 3.89 8.43
CA ALA A 144 0.29 4.55 9.67
C ALA A 144 -1.15 4.18 10.05
N THR A 145 -2.04 4.03 9.07
CA THR A 145 -3.42 3.56 9.29
C THR A 145 -3.44 2.14 9.82
N VAL A 146 -2.62 1.24 9.26
CA VAL A 146 -2.46 -0.13 9.76
C VAL A 146 -1.89 -0.14 11.17
N ALA A 147 -0.85 0.68 11.44
CA ALA A 147 -0.27 0.83 12.77
C ALA A 147 -1.30 1.34 13.78
N ASN A 148 -2.18 2.24 13.36
CA ASN A 148 -3.24 2.87 14.14
C ASN A 148 -4.58 2.10 14.08
N ASN A 149 -4.54 0.78 13.87
CA ASN A 149 -5.69 -0.13 13.89
C ASN A 149 -6.89 0.30 13.01
N GLY A 150 -6.61 0.86 11.83
CA GLY A 150 -7.65 1.26 10.87
C GLY A 150 -8.05 2.73 10.95
N LYS A 151 -7.42 3.55 11.80
CA LYS A 151 -7.69 4.99 11.86
C LYS A 151 -6.80 5.75 10.88
N LEU A 152 -7.40 6.25 9.81
CA LEU A 152 -6.72 7.14 8.88
C LEU A 152 -6.73 8.56 9.45
N MET A 153 -5.56 9.07 9.77
CA MET A 153 -5.37 10.44 10.24
C MET A 153 -5.04 11.35 9.05
N ALA A 154 -5.49 12.61 9.08
CA ALA A 154 -4.94 13.62 8.19
C ALA A 154 -3.51 13.97 8.64
N PRO A 155 -2.50 13.87 7.76
CA PRO A 155 -1.15 14.27 8.11
C PRO A 155 -1.06 15.80 8.21
N THR A 156 -0.24 16.29 9.12
CA THR A 156 0.06 17.73 9.23
C THR A 156 1.53 17.94 9.52
N ILE A 157 2.08 19.03 8.99
CA ILE A 157 3.41 19.54 9.37
C ILE A 157 3.33 20.64 10.43
N LEU A 158 2.11 21.06 10.81
CA LEU A 158 1.88 22.10 11.79
C LEU A 158 1.88 21.50 13.20
N TYR A 159 2.80 21.97 14.04
CA TYR A 159 2.79 21.65 15.47
C TYR A 159 1.88 22.60 16.23
N GLU A 160 2.06 23.91 16.06
CA GLU A 160 1.19 24.93 16.63
C GLU A 160 1.31 26.22 15.82
N VAL A 161 0.34 27.10 15.99
CA VAL A 161 0.39 28.47 15.47
C VAL A 161 0.53 29.42 16.66
N LEU A 162 1.53 30.30 16.56
CA LEU A 162 1.83 31.32 17.57
C LEU A 162 1.43 32.71 17.06
N ASP A 163 1.02 33.59 17.97
CA ASP A 163 0.92 35.03 17.68
C ASP A 163 2.30 35.71 17.70
N SER A 164 2.31 37.04 17.51
CA SER A 164 3.55 37.83 17.55
C SER A 164 4.22 37.91 18.92
N GLU A 165 3.52 37.53 19.99
CA GLU A 165 4.00 37.55 21.37
C GLU A 165 4.47 36.15 21.81
N GLY A 166 4.32 35.13 20.96
CA GLY A 166 4.67 33.74 21.26
C GLY A 166 3.57 32.97 21.99
N ASN A 167 2.35 33.51 22.10
CA ASN A 167 1.24 32.78 22.66
C ASN A 167 0.66 31.82 21.63
N VAL A 168 0.32 30.60 22.07
CA VAL A 168 -0.33 29.60 21.23
C VAL A 168 -1.75 30.05 20.90
N ILE A 169 -2.01 30.34 19.62
CA ILE A 169 -3.35 30.69 19.11
C ILE A 169 -4.07 29.48 18.51
N GLN A 170 -3.30 28.49 18.05
CA GLN A 170 -3.85 27.22 17.59
C GLN A 170 -2.90 26.09 18.00
N PRO A 171 -3.28 25.26 18.99
CA PRO A 171 -2.49 24.09 19.36
C PRO A 171 -2.57 23.00 18.30
N PHE A 172 -1.67 22.02 18.38
CA PHE A 172 -1.79 20.78 17.63
C PHE A 172 -3.17 20.14 17.87
N MET A 173 -3.88 19.84 16.78
CA MET A 173 -5.13 19.10 16.83
C MET A 173 -5.07 17.90 15.89
N PRO A 174 -5.02 16.66 16.41
CA PRO A 174 -5.06 15.48 15.55
C PRO A 174 -6.42 15.40 14.85
N HIS A 175 -6.39 15.32 13.53
CA HIS A 175 -7.60 15.24 12.72
C HIS A 175 -7.80 13.80 12.23
N LEU A 176 -8.68 13.07 12.90
CA LEU A 176 -9.14 11.77 12.42
C LEU A 176 -9.99 11.98 11.18
N ARG A 177 -9.61 11.34 10.08
CA ARG A 177 -10.40 11.40 8.85
C ARG A 177 -11.56 10.40 8.89
N TRP A 178 -11.25 9.15 9.18
CA TRP A 178 -12.21 8.09 9.44
C TRP A 178 -11.51 6.91 10.11
N ASP A 179 -12.30 6.10 10.80
CA ASP A 179 -11.91 4.80 11.35
C ASP A 179 -12.54 3.71 10.48
N LEU A 180 -11.71 2.96 9.73
CA LEU A 180 -12.20 1.88 8.85
C LEU A 180 -12.97 0.79 9.61
N THR A 181 -12.82 0.69 10.94
CA THR A 181 -13.52 -0.30 11.77
C THR A 181 -14.90 0.15 12.24
N VAL A 182 -15.19 1.45 12.17
CA VAL A 182 -16.42 2.06 12.68
C VAL A 182 -17.20 2.76 11.58
N ASP A 183 -16.50 3.50 10.72
CA ASP A 183 -17.08 4.30 9.65
C ASP A 183 -17.23 3.46 8.38
N PRO A 184 -18.44 3.39 7.79
CA PRO A 184 -18.67 2.61 6.58
C PRO A 184 -18.09 3.33 5.36
N VAL A 185 -16.81 3.09 5.08
CA VAL A 185 -16.04 3.75 4.01
C VAL A 185 -15.65 2.81 2.87
N ILE A 186 -16.07 1.54 2.91
CA ILE A 186 -15.80 0.54 1.87
C ILE A 186 -17.04 0.37 0.99
N GLN A 187 -16.95 0.79 -0.27
CA GLN A 187 -18.05 0.69 -1.22
C GLN A 187 -18.28 -0.75 -1.70
N VAL A 188 -19.54 -1.17 -1.69
CA VAL A 188 -19.96 -2.45 -2.25
C VAL A 188 -20.34 -2.29 -3.72
N TYR A 189 -19.91 -3.27 -4.52
CA TYR A 189 -20.16 -3.31 -5.97
C TYR A 189 -20.92 -4.57 -6.32
N GLU A 190 -21.70 -4.50 -7.40
CA GLU A 190 -22.34 -5.67 -8.01
C GLU A 190 -21.30 -6.61 -8.63
N ASP A 191 -21.48 -7.93 -8.49
CA ASP A 191 -20.52 -8.94 -8.95
C ASP A 191 -20.47 -9.13 -10.47
N ASN A 192 -21.56 -8.82 -11.19
CA ASN A 192 -21.74 -9.23 -12.59
C ASN A 192 -22.10 -8.06 -13.52
N THR A 193 -21.16 -7.14 -13.71
CA THR A 193 -21.39 -5.93 -14.50
C THR A 193 -20.64 -5.97 -15.83
N ILE A 194 -21.36 -5.78 -16.93
CA ILE A 194 -20.75 -5.61 -18.28
C ILE A 194 -20.22 -4.16 -18.44
N ARG A 195 -20.68 -3.24 -17.58
CA ARG A 195 -20.45 -1.79 -17.69
C ARG A 195 -19.35 -1.25 -16.76
N GLY A 196 -18.54 -2.12 -16.14
CA GLY A 196 -17.51 -1.71 -15.19
C GLY A 196 -18.04 -1.55 -13.76
N CYS A 197 -17.39 -0.76 -12.92
CA CYS A 197 -17.72 -0.66 -11.50
C CYS A 197 -19.13 -0.08 -11.27
N GLN A 198 -20.11 -0.90 -10.87
CA GLN A 198 -21.45 -0.43 -10.49
C GLN A 198 -21.63 -0.58 -8.98
N ALA A 199 -21.62 0.55 -8.28
CA ALA A 199 -21.82 0.59 -6.84
C ALA A 199 -23.28 0.30 -6.48
N THR A 200 -23.50 -0.48 -5.43
CA THR A 200 -24.85 -0.78 -4.92
C THR A 200 -25.44 0.37 -4.09
N GLY A 201 -24.60 1.34 -3.69
CA GLY A 201 -24.93 2.36 -2.71
C GLY A 201 -24.74 1.91 -1.26
N GLU A 202 -24.45 0.63 -1.03
CA GLU A 202 -24.09 0.10 0.28
C GLU A 202 -22.61 0.38 0.56
N MET A 203 -22.34 0.75 1.82
CA MET A 203 -21.00 0.95 2.34
C MET A 203 -20.84 0.08 3.59
N LYS A 204 -19.64 -0.47 3.79
CA LYS A 204 -19.32 -1.34 4.94
C LYS A 204 -18.06 -0.90 5.66
N THR A 205 -17.90 -1.40 6.89
CA THR A 205 -16.68 -1.29 7.69
C THR A 205 -15.74 -2.46 7.41
N VAL A 206 -14.56 -2.42 8.03
CA VAL A 206 -13.56 -3.48 8.08
C VAL A 206 -13.49 -4.04 9.49
N GLU A 207 -13.57 -5.35 9.62
CA GLU A 207 -13.47 -5.99 10.94
C GLU A 207 -12.09 -5.73 11.58
N PRO A 208 -12.02 -5.39 12.89
CA PRO A 208 -10.76 -5.06 13.55
C PRO A 208 -9.65 -6.13 13.43
N TRP A 209 -10.04 -7.41 13.42
CA TRP A 209 -9.10 -8.54 13.30
C TRP A 209 -8.33 -8.51 11.98
N VAL A 210 -8.85 -7.85 10.93
CA VAL A 210 -8.15 -7.72 9.64
C VAL A 210 -6.85 -6.92 9.83
N PHE A 211 -6.90 -5.82 10.59
CA PHE A 211 -5.70 -5.03 10.89
C PHE A 211 -4.71 -5.80 11.76
N GLU A 212 -5.19 -6.60 12.70
CA GLU A 212 -4.33 -7.51 13.49
C GLU A 212 -3.58 -8.51 12.61
N GLN A 213 -4.27 -9.12 11.64
CA GLN A 213 -3.63 -10.06 10.70
C GLN A 213 -2.61 -9.35 9.80
N ILE A 214 -2.90 -8.14 9.32
CA ILE A 214 -1.94 -7.35 8.53
C ILE A 214 -0.71 -7.00 9.37
N ARG A 215 -0.91 -6.48 10.59
CA ARG A 215 0.17 -6.16 11.53
C ARG A 215 1.02 -7.40 11.84
N THR A 216 0.39 -8.55 12.06
CA THR A 216 1.07 -9.83 12.29
C THR A 216 1.92 -10.23 11.09
N GLY A 217 1.38 -10.17 9.88
CA GLY A 217 2.13 -10.44 8.66
C GLY A 217 3.32 -9.49 8.46
N MET A 218 3.14 -8.19 8.73
CA MET A 218 4.21 -7.20 8.70
C MET A 218 5.27 -7.43 9.79
N ARG A 219 4.88 -7.96 10.95
CA ARG A 219 5.81 -8.39 12.00
C ARG A 219 6.60 -9.62 11.59
N LEU A 220 5.94 -10.61 11.00
CA LEU A 220 6.61 -11.81 10.48
C LEU A 220 7.56 -11.48 9.32
N ALA A 221 7.28 -10.46 8.51
CA ALA A 221 8.22 -9.98 7.50
C ALA A 221 9.58 -9.60 8.12
N VAL A 222 9.57 -9.03 9.33
CA VAL A 222 10.76 -8.62 10.09
C VAL A 222 11.39 -9.79 10.84
N LEU A 223 10.61 -10.73 11.38
CA LEU A 223 11.14 -11.83 12.18
C LEU A 223 11.71 -12.99 11.34
N GLU A 224 11.05 -13.29 10.22
CA GLU A 224 11.36 -14.48 9.42
C GLU A 224 11.30 -14.26 7.91
N GLY A 225 10.60 -13.22 7.44
CA GLY A 225 10.37 -12.95 6.02
C GLY A 225 11.39 -11.98 5.39
N THR A 226 10.87 -11.17 4.47
CA THR A 226 11.66 -10.32 3.55
C THR A 226 12.56 -9.27 4.23
N LEU A 227 12.30 -8.89 5.48
CA LEU A 227 13.09 -7.92 6.26
C LEU A 227 13.99 -8.55 7.32
N LYS A 228 13.97 -9.88 7.48
CA LYS A 228 14.71 -10.58 8.53
C LYS A 228 16.17 -10.18 8.62
N LYS A 229 16.89 -10.24 7.50
CA LYS A 229 18.33 -9.97 7.45
C LYS A 229 18.67 -8.55 7.93
N GLU A 230 17.82 -7.59 7.59
CA GLU A 230 18.04 -6.19 7.96
C GLU A 230 17.82 -5.94 9.45
N PHE A 231 16.84 -6.61 10.05
CA PHE A 231 16.40 -6.34 11.43
C PHE A 231 16.86 -7.37 12.47
N THR A 232 17.69 -8.35 12.11
CA THR A 232 18.12 -9.46 13.00
C THR A 232 18.72 -9.00 14.33
N ASN A 233 19.41 -7.85 14.37
CA ASN A 233 20.07 -7.32 15.57
C ASN A 233 19.48 -5.98 16.03
N VAL A 234 18.18 -5.77 15.81
CA VAL A 234 17.48 -4.54 16.20
C VAL A 234 16.63 -4.82 17.42
N ASN A 235 16.92 -4.15 18.55
CA ASN A 235 16.19 -4.29 19.81
C ASN A 235 14.91 -3.43 19.87
N ILE A 236 14.27 -3.22 18.73
CA ILE A 236 13.02 -2.48 18.60
C ILE A 236 12.03 -3.47 17.98
N ALA A 237 10.84 -3.59 18.58
CA ALA A 237 9.79 -4.42 17.99
C ALA A 237 9.26 -3.72 16.72
N VAL A 238 9.84 -4.01 15.57
CA VAL A 238 9.42 -3.44 14.28
C VAL A 238 8.43 -4.36 13.56
N ALA A 239 7.43 -3.77 12.90
CA ALA A 239 6.68 -4.41 11.84
C ALA A 239 6.83 -3.59 10.55
N GLY A 240 7.03 -4.26 9.42
CA GLY A 240 7.31 -3.57 8.18
C GLY A 240 7.09 -4.43 6.94
N LYS A 241 7.26 -3.80 5.78
CA LYS A 241 7.10 -4.45 4.49
C LYS A 241 8.01 -3.81 3.44
N THR A 242 8.64 -4.64 2.62
CA THR A 242 9.40 -4.22 1.45
C THR A 242 8.51 -4.09 0.21
N GLY A 243 8.96 -3.29 -0.74
CA GLY A 243 8.41 -3.23 -2.09
C GLY A 243 9.50 -3.03 -3.13
N THR A 244 9.28 -3.57 -4.32
CA THR A 244 10.14 -3.40 -5.48
C THR A 244 9.23 -2.96 -6.62
N ALA A 245 9.36 -1.72 -7.09
CA ALA A 245 8.50 -1.16 -8.13
C ALA A 245 9.27 -1.09 -9.44
N GLU A 246 8.86 -1.85 -10.45
CA GLU A 246 9.48 -1.82 -11.77
C GLU A 246 9.09 -0.52 -12.47
N TYR A 247 10.03 0.09 -13.21
CA TYR A 247 9.75 1.35 -13.88
C TYR A 247 10.50 1.47 -15.21
N CYS A 248 9.95 2.28 -16.11
CA CYS A 248 10.62 2.68 -17.35
C CYS A 248 10.18 4.09 -17.76
N ASP A 249 10.71 5.08 -17.05
CA ASP A 249 10.46 6.50 -17.31
C ASP A 249 11.41 7.07 -18.39
N GLU A 250 11.27 8.36 -18.70
CA GLU A 250 12.12 9.04 -19.69
C GLU A 250 13.59 9.07 -19.29
N PHE A 251 13.90 9.14 -17.99
CA PHE A 251 15.26 9.17 -17.47
C PHE A 251 15.95 7.81 -17.59
N ALA A 252 15.24 6.71 -17.29
CA ALA A 252 15.70 5.34 -17.48
C ALA A 252 15.90 5.02 -18.96
N LYS A 253 14.97 5.46 -19.83
CA LYS A 253 15.11 5.32 -21.29
C LYS A 253 16.34 6.04 -21.81
N ALA A 254 16.56 7.28 -21.40
CA ALA A 254 17.73 8.06 -21.79
C ALA A 254 19.06 7.40 -21.36
N LYS A 255 19.03 6.58 -20.32
CA LYS A 255 20.17 5.80 -19.81
C LYS A 255 20.22 4.35 -20.33
N ASN A 256 19.34 3.97 -21.26
CA ASN A 256 19.22 2.61 -21.79
C ASN A 256 18.99 1.54 -20.70
N LEU A 257 18.28 1.88 -19.63
CA LEU A 257 17.99 0.94 -18.54
C LEU A 257 16.76 0.07 -18.82
N CYS A 258 15.87 0.50 -19.72
CA CYS A 258 14.61 -0.19 -20.00
C CYS A 258 14.76 -1.42 -20.89
N GLU A 259 15.32 -2.50 -20.36
CA GLU A 259 15.45 -3.77 -21.07
C GLU A 259 14.16 -4.61 -20.94
N PRO A 260 13.50 -5.03 -22.03
CA PRO A 260 12.30 -5.86 -21.94
C PRO A 260 12.52 -7.13 -21.10
N GLY A 261 11.71 -7.32 -20.06
CA GLY A 261 11.83 -8.43 -19.12
C GLY A 261 12.91 -8.27 -18.04
N ASN A 262 13.60 -7.14 -18.01
CA ASN A 262 14.62 -6.78 -17.04
C ASN A 262 14.60 -5.25 -16.77
N TRP A 263 13.42 -4.71 -16.47
CA TRP A 263 13.30 -3.29 -16.14
C TRP A 263 13.99 -2.97 -14.82
N PRO A 264 14.52 -1.74 -14.67
CA PRO A 264 15.06 -1.29 -13.41
C PRO A 264 13.93 -1.17 -12.39
N ALA A 265 14.30 -1.17 -11.10
CA ALA A 265 13.33 -1.08 -10.02
C ALA A 265 13.68 0.00 -9.00
N HIS A 266 12.65 0.60 -8.42
CA HIS A 266 12.76 1.42 -7.23
C HIS A 266 12.67 0.54 -5.97
N ALA A 267 13.46 0.89 -4.95
CA ALA A 267 13.42 0.21 -3.67
C ALA A 267 12.47 0.95 -2.71
N TRP A 268 11.51 0.21 -2.14
CA TRP A 268 10.59 0.69 -1.13
C TRP A 268 10.74 -0.13 0.15
N THR A 269 10.67 0.54 1.30
CA THR A 269 10.40 -0.12 2.58
C THR A 269 9.56 0.80 3.44
N VAL A 270 8.54 0.25 4.08
CA VAL A 270 7.76 0.94 5.11
C VAL A 270 7.78 0.12 6.39
N ALA A 271 7.87 0.77 7.54
CA ALA A 271 7.80 0.12 8.83
C ALA A 271 7.26 1.05 9.90
N PHE A 272 6.71 0.48 10.96
CA PHE A 272 6.33 1.18 12.18
C PHE A 272 6.85 0.47 13.42
N ALA A 273 7.00 1.22 14.50
CA ALA A 273 7.53 0.72 15.77
C ALA A 273 7.12 1.60 16.96
N PRO A 274 7.08 1.05 18.19
CA PRO A 274 7.10 -0.39 18.50
C PRO A 274 5.92 -1.15 17.88
N TYR A 275 5.96 -2.49 17.89
CA TYR A 275 4.97 -3.31 17.19
C TYR A 275 3.64 -3.24 17.92
N GLU A 276 3.68 -3.32 19.25
CA GLU A 276 2.54 -3.41 20.14
C GLU A 276 1.80 -2.06 20.24
N ASP A 277 2.55 -0.98 20.46
CA ASP A 277 2.05 0.40 20.59
C ASP A 277 2.85 1.34 19.66
N PRO A 278 2.52 1.42 18.36
CA PRO A 278 3.32 2.16 17.39
C PRO A 278 3.37 3.67 17.67
N GLU A 279 4.58 4.22 17.72
CA GLU A 279 4.82 5.65 17.94
C GLU A 279 5.27 6.37 16.68
N ILE A 280 5.94 5.66 15.77
CA ILE A 280 6.49 6.20 14.53
C ILE A 280 6.26 5.23 13.38
N ALA A 281 5.90 5.79 12.22
CA ALA A 281 5.92 5.10 10.93
C ALA A 281 6.93 5.79 10.00
N VAL A 282 7.67 4.99 9.24
CA VAL A 282 8.74 5.46 8.35
C VAL A 282 8.58 4.78 7.00
N VAL A 283 8.66 5.57 5.93
CA VAL A 283 8.78 5.09 4.55
C VAL A 283 10.12 5.54 3.97
N ALA A 284 10.81 4.64 3.29
CA ALA A 284 11.95 4.96 2.45
C ALA A 284 11.65 4.57 1.00
N PHE A 285 11.90 5.51 0.10
CA PHE A 285 11.85 5.33 -1.35
C PHE A 285 13.21 5.67 -1.93
N VAL A 286 13.77 4.77 -2.74
CA VAL A 286 15.02 5.01 -3.45
C VAL A 286 14.83 4.77 -4.93
N TYR A 287 14.90 5.86 -5.69
CA TYR A 287 14.87 5.81 -7.15
C TYR A 287 16.04 4.96 -7.66
N ASN A 288 15.74 4.04 -8.57
CA ASN A 288 16.71 3.06 -9.09
C ASN A 288 17.43 2.24 -7.99
N GLY A 289 16.76 2.01 -6.86
CA GLY A 289 17.33 1.31 -5.70
C GLY A 289 17.37 -0.22 -5.81
N GLY A 290 16.76 -0.81 -6.83
CA GLY A 290 16.70 -2.28 -6.96
C GLY A 290 15.79 -2.91 -5.90
N GLU A 291 16.27 -3.96 -5.23
CA GLU A 291 15.51 -4.72 -4.24
C GLU A 291 15.22 -3.88 -2.98
N GLY A 292 13.94 -3.76 -2.62
CA GLY A 292 13.46 -2.99 -1.47
C GLY A 292 14.20 -3.24 -0.15
N SER A 293 14.45 -4.52 0.16
CA SER A 293 15.14 -4.96 1.39
C SER A 293 16.57 -4.42 1.48
N SER A 294 17.30 -4.39 0.37
CA SER A 294 18.75 -4.18 0.34
C SER A 294 19.19 -2.72 0.47
N VAL A 295 18.34 -1.77 0.06
CA VAL A 295 18.67 -0.33 0.08
C VAL A 295 17.71 0.45 0.97
N ALA A 296 16.40 0.32 0.76
CA ALA A 296 15.41 1.05 1.56
C ALA A 296 15.29 0.49 2.99
N GLY A 297 15.44 -0.83 3.18
CA GLY A 297 15.44 -1.49 4.48
C GLY A 297 16.45 -0.91 5.49
N PRO A 298 17.75 -0.83 5.13
CA PRO A 298 18.76 -0.18 5.97
C PRO A 298 18.45 1.27 6.34
N ILE A 299 17.86 2.05 5.43
CA ILE A 299 17.48 3.44 5.68
C ILE A 299 16.41 3.49 6.76
N VAL A 300 15.32 2.73 6.60
CA VAL A 300 14.23 2.65 7.59
C VAL A 300 14.76 2.22 8.94
N ARG A 301 15.60 1.17 8.98
CA ARG A 301 16.22 0.69 10.23
C ARG A 301 17.01 1.78 10.95
N ARG A 302 17.81 2.56 10.22
CA ARG A 302 18.63 3.64 10.79
C ARG A 302 17.78 4.79 11.32
N VAL A 303 16.71 5.17 10.62
CA VAL A 303 15.78 6.21 11.07
C VAL A 303 15.07 5.76 12.36
N LEU A 304 14.56 4.53 12.40
CA LEU A 304 13.95 3.97 13.61
C LEU A 304 14.95 3.94 14.77
N GLY A 305 16.18 3.46 14.54
CA GLY A 305 17.23 3.45 15.56
C GLY A 305 17.50 4.85 16.12
N ALA A 306 17.68 5.84 15.24
CA ALA A 306 17.91 7.22 15.64
C ALA A 306 16.74 7.81 16.44
N TYR A 307 15.49 7.52 16.06
CA TYR A 307 14.32 7.98 16.80
C TYR A 307 14.32 7.47 18.25
N PHE A 308 14.54 6.17 18.47
CA PHE A 308 14.55 5.62 19.83
C PHE A 308 15.80 5.98 20.64
N GLU A 309 16.95 6.22 19.98
CA GLU A 309 18.14 6.77 20.64
C GLU A 309 17.90 8.20 21.14
N LEU A 310 17.31 9.07 20.30
CA LEU A 310 16.95 10.44 20.67
C LEU A 310 15.90 10.44 21.78
N LYS A 311 14.87 9.61 21.68
CA LYS A 311 13.85 9.47 22.73
C LYS A 311 14.45 9.06 24.06
N ALA A 312 15.38 8.09 24.06
CA ALA A 312 16.06 7.67 25.28
C ALA A 312 16.92 8.79 25.89
N ALA A 313 17.58 9.60 25.05
CA ALA A 313 18.33 10.77 25.50
C ALA A 313 17.42 11.85 26.09
N ASP A 314 16.27 12.14 25.48
CA ASP A 314 15.31 13.13 25.98
C ASP A 314 14.74 12.75 27.34
N ILE A 315 14.40 11.46 27.54
CA ILE A 315 13.96 10.92 28.84
C ILE A 315 15.07 11.04 29.89
N ALA A 316 16.32 10.81 29.50
CA ALA A 316 17.46 10.94 30.43
C ALA A 316 17.74 12.39 30.83
N LEU A 317 17.41 13.37 29.97
CA LEU A 317 17.55 14.80 30.25
C LEU A 317 16.37 15.36 31.07
N ASN A 318 15.17 14.80 30.89
CA ASN A 318 13.92 15.22 31.55
C ASN A 318 13.23 14.02 32.23
N PRO A 319 13.73 13.55 33.39
CA PRO A 319 13.24 12.34 34.07
C PRO A 319 11.86 12.49 34.70
#